data_AF-A0A080M6N9-F1
#
_entry.id   AF-A0A080M6N9-F1
#
_cell.length_a   1.000
_cell.length_b   1.000
_cell.length_c   1.000
_cell.angle_alpha   90.00
_cell.angle_beta   90.00
_cell.angle_gamma   90.00
#
_symmetry.space_group_name_H-M   'P 1'
#
loop_
_entity.id
_entity.type
_entity.pdbx_description
1 polymer ?
#
loop_
_entity_poly.entity_id
_entity_poly.type
_entity_poly.pdbx_seq_one_letter_code
_entity_poly.pdbx_strand_id
1 'polypeptide(L)' 'MFICRSGARSHQAAALVSQATPRDCYNVLEGFEGDKDASGQRGKIGGWRHAGLPWHS' A
#
# COMPACT_ATOMS: atom_id res chain seq x y z
N MET A 1 -0.64 -3.71 10.26
CA MET A 1 -0.22 -3.00 9.04
C MET A 1 -0.94 -3.62 7.85
N PHE A 2 -1.51 -2.80 6.98
CA PHE A 2 -2.25 -3.20 5.78
C PHE A 2 -1.54 -2.68 4.54
N ILE A 3 -1.42 -3.53 3.53
CA ILE A 3 -0.83 -3.19 2.25
C ILE A 3 -1.67 -3.79 1.13
N CYS A 4 -1.87 -3.02 0.06
CA CYS A 4 -2.41 -3.50 -1.20
C CYS A 4 -1.56 -2.97 -2.35
N ARG A 5 -1.99 -3.15 -3.60
CA ARG A 5 -1.23 -2.71 -4.78
C ARG A 5 -0.87 -1.21 -4.76
N SER A 6 -1.77 -0.34 -4.33
CA SER A 6 -1.63 1.12 -4.44
C SER A 6 -2.27 1.89 -3.26
N GLY A 7 -2.32 1.29 -2.07
CA GLY A 7 -2.81 1.93 -0.83
C GLY A 7 -4.33 2.08 -0.67
N ALA A 8 -5.12 2.20 -1.74
CA ALA A 8 -6.55 2.54 -1.66
C ALA A 8 -7.40 1.49 -0.92
N ARG A 9 -7.28 0.21 -1.29
CA ARG A 9 -8.07 -0.87 -0.66
C ARG A 9 -7.59 -1.18 0.75
N SER A 10 -6.28 -1.07 1.00
CA SER A 10 -5.69 -1.31 2.32
C SER A 10 -6.06 -0.19 3.30
N HIS A 11 -6.28 1.04 2.84
CA HIS A 11 -6.85 2.11 3.66
C HIS A 11 -8.23 1.74 4.19
N GLN A 12 -9.13 1.28 3.32
CA GLN A 12 -10.48 0.85 3.73
C GLN A 12 -10.42 -0.32 4.73
N ALA A 13 -9.56 -1.31 4.48
CA ALA A 13 -9.37 -2.42 5.40
C ALA A 13 -8.84 -1.96 6.78
N ALA A 14 -7.83 -1.09 6.79
CA ALA A 14 -7.27 -0.53 8.03
C ALA A 14 -8.32 0.27 8.81
N ALA A 15 -9.14 1.08 8.11
CA ALA A 15 -10.21 1.85 8.72
C ALA A 15 -11.27 0.95 9.37
N LEU A 16 -11.72 -0.09 8.65
CA LEU A 16 -12.70 -1.05 9.18
C LEU A 16 -12.17 -1.79 10.42
N VAL A 17 -10.93 -2.27 10.38
CA VAL A 17 -10.35 -2.99 11.53
C VAL A 17 -10.06 -2.06 12.71
N SER A 18 -9.67 -0.81 12.45
CA SER A 18 -9.50 0.19 13.52
C SER A 18 -10.81 0.53 14.25
N GLN A 19 -11.95 0.41 13.56
CA GLN A 19 -13.26 0.60 14.17
C GLN A 19 -13.73 -0.64 14.94
N ALA A 20 -13.32 -1.84 14.49
CA ALA A 20 -13.75 -3.11 15.08
C ALA A 20 -12.84 -3.62 16.21
N THR A 21 -11.62 -3.07 16.36
CA THR A 21 -10.62 -3.59 17.30
C THR A 21 -9.83 -2.46 17.95
N PRO A 22 -9.35 -2.63 19.20
CA PRO A 22 -8.50 -1.63 19.87
C PRO A 22 -7.03 -1.68 19.40
N ARG A 23 -6.76 -2.16 18.18
CA ARG A 23 -5.40 -2.34 17.67
C ARG A 23 -4.98 -1.18 16.79
N ASP A 24 -3.70 -0.82 16.88
CA ASP A 24 -3.10 0.14 15.96
C ASP A 24 -3.08 -0.39 14.52
N CYS A 25 -3.74 0.35 13.64
CA CYS A 25 -3.92 -0.01 12.24
C CYS A 25 -3.21 1.01 11.34
N TYR A 26 -2.14 0.57 10.68
CA TYR A 26 -1.38 1.40 9.74
C TYR A 26 -1.64 0.96 8.30
N ASN A 27 -1.80 1.92 7.39
CA ASN A 27 -1.89 1.70 5.95
C ASN A 27 -0.59 2.15 5.26
N VAL A 28 -0.05 1.32 4.37
CA VAL A 28 1.05 1.73 3.48
C VAL A 28 0.48 2.58 2.36
N LEU A 29 0.73 3.90 2.40
CA LEU A 29 0.08 4.90 1.54
C LEU A 29 0.21 4.61 0.05
N GLU A 30 1.42 4.31 -0.43
CA GLU A 30 1.65 4.01 -1.85
C GLU A 30 1.42 2.54 -2.20
N GLY A 31 1.09 1.71 -1.20
CA GLY A 31 1.00 0.26 -1.36
C GLY A 31 2.30 -0.39 -1.83
N PHE A 32 2.17 -1.54 -2.47
CA PHE A 32 3.30 -2.35 -2.92
C PHE A 32 3.92 -1.87 -4.24
N GLU A 33 3.06 -1.51 -5.21
CA GLU A 33 3.49 -1.16 -6.57
C GLU A 33 3.41 0.35 -6.87
N GLY A 34 2.86 1.16 -5.97
CA GLY A 34 2.69 2.60 -6.21
C GLY A 34 1.66 2.89 -7.28
N ASP A 35 1.57 4.16 -7.66
CA ASP A 35 0.70 4.64 -8.73
C ASP A 35 1.22 4.32 -10.13
N LYS A 36 0.35 4.52 -11.12
CA LYS A 36 0.72 4.41 -12.52
C LYS A 36 1.51 5.64 -12.94
N ASP A 37 2.62 5.43 -13.63
CA ASP A 37 3.35 6.50 -14.31
C ASP A 37 2.59 7.03 -15.55
N ALA A 38 3.20 7.99 -16.26
CA ALA A 38 2.64 8.58 -17.47
C ALA A 38 2.40 7.56 -18.60
N SER A 39 3.06 6.40 -18.58
CA SER A 39 2.86 5.30 -19.53
C SER A 39 1.81 4.27 -19.04
N GLY A 40 1.21 4.49 -17.87
CA GLY A 40 0.22 3.60 -17.28
C GLY A 40 0.82 2.41 -16.52
N GLN A 41 2.13 2.38 -16.30
CA GLN A 41 2.85 1.29 -15.64
C GLN A 41 3.07 1.56 -14.15
N ARG A 42 3.01 0.52 -13.32
CA ARG A 42 3.28 0.62 -11.87
C ARG A 42 4.72 0.19 -11.56
N GLY A 43 5.18 0.51 -10.35
CA GLY A 43 6.50 0.16 -9.84
C GLY A 43 7.62 1.10 -10.28
N LYS A 44 7.29 2.24 -10.89
CA LYS A 44 8.25 3.20 -11.45
C LYS A 44 8.34 4.54 -10.72
N ILE A 45 7.29 4.93 -10.01
CA ILE A 45 7.18 6.28 -9.41
C ILE A 45 6.81 6.28 -7.92
N GLY A 46 6.63 5.11 -7.31
CA GLY A 46 6.26 5.01 -5.89
C GLY A 46 6.00 3.56 -5.45
N GLY A 47 5.72 3.39 -4.16
CA GLY A 47 5.40 2.09 -3.57
C GLY A 47 6.59 1.33 -3.03
N TRP A 48 6.29 0.31 -2.23
CA TRP A 48 7.27 -0.52 -1.51
C TRP A 48 8.41 -1.01 -2.41
N ARG A 49 8.08 -1.54 -3.60
CA ARG A 49 9.10 -2.04 -4.55
C ARG A 49 9.98 -0.92 -5.10
N HIS A 50 9.39 0.23 -5.43
CA HIS A 50 10.14 1.36 -5.98
C HIS A 50 11.09 1.96 -4.94
N ALA A 51 10.68 1.98 -3.67
CA ALA A 51 11.50 2.42 -2.54
C ALA A 51 12.66 1.47 -2.18
N GLY A 52 12.84 0.36 -2.93
CA GLY A 52 13.92 -0.60 -2.69
C GLY A 52 13.79 -1.40 -1.40
N LEU A 53 12.60 -1.43 -0.80
CA LEU A 53 12.34 -2.18 0.43
C LEU A 53 12.35 -3.69 0.15
N PRO A 54 12.77 -4.54 1.10
CA PRO A 54 12.88 -5.98 0.87
C PRO A 54 11.57 -6.63 0.40
N TRP A 55 11.66 -7.45 -0.67
CA TRP A 55 10.57 -8.27 -1.19
C TRP A 55 11.12 -9.44 -2.02
N HIS A 56 10.31 -10.47 -2.24
CA HIS A 56 10.60 -11.60 -3.12
C HIS A 56 9.33 -11.98 -3.91
N SER A 57 9.52 -12.68 -5.04
CA SER A 57 8.43 -13.22 -5.88
C SER A 57 8.05 -14.63 -5.48
#